data_AF-A0A9X3J4I7-F1
#
_entry.id   AF-A0A9X3J4I7-F1
#
_cell.length_a   1.000
_cell.length_b   1.000
_cell.length_c   1.000
_cell.angle_alpha   90.00
_cell.angle_beta   90.00
_cell.angle_gamma   90.00
#
_symmetry.space_group_name_H-M   'P 1'
#
loop_
_entity.id
_entity.type
_entity.pdbx_description
1 polymer ?
#
loop_
_entity_poly.entity_id
_entity_poly.type
_entity_poly.pdbx_seq_one_letter_code
_entity_poly.pdbx_strand_id
1 'polypeptide(L)' 'MVPRGDRKSAKPRSDNAAALDLLTVDEVATMLKTSRKAIYHRISRGQIPSVRLGRSVFIRRSDLAACLVPGAFNDP' A
#
# COMPACT_ATOMS: atom_id res chain seq x y z
N MET A 1 10.69 -3.67 25.05
CA MET A 1 10.12 -4.11 23.75
C MET A 1 8.67 -3.64 23.71
N VAL A 2 8.35 -2.54 23.01
CA VAL A 2 6.96 -2.00 23.02
C VAL A 2 6.11 -2.82 22.05
N PRO A 3 5.04 -3.51 22.51
CA PRO A 3 4.09 -4.16 21.61
C PRO A 3 3.37 -3.06 20.82
N ARG A 4 3.59 -3.05 19.51
CA ARG A 4 3.14 -1.96 18.64
C ARG A 4 1.69 -2.19 18.23
N GLY A 5 0.80 -1.77 19.12
CA GLY A 5 -0.61 -1.43 18.95
C GLY A 5 -1.34 -2.00 17.73
N ASP A 6 -2.22 -2.96 18.01
CA ASP A 6 -3.41 -3.30 17.22
C ASP A 6 -4.35 -2.10 17.14
N ARG A 7 -3.99 -1.07 16.36
CA ARG A 7 -4.97 -0.14 15.83
C ARG A 7 -5.76 -0.89 14.78
N LYS A 8 -6.90 -1.46 15.20
CA LYS A 8 -7.97 -1.93 14.33
C LYS A 8 -8.30 -0.82 13.34
N SER A 9 -7.81 -0.95 12.10
CA SER A 9 -8.24 -0.12 10.98
C SER A 9 -9.71 -0.46 10.74
N ALA A 10 -10.61 0.42 11.17
CA ALA A 10 -12.03 0.33 10.86
C ALA A 10 -12.18 0.19 9.35
N LYS A 11 -12.73 -0.93 8.88
CA LYS A 11 -13.03 -1.18 7.45
C LYS A 11 -13.86 0.00 6.93
N PRO A 12 -13.33 0.87 6.05
CA PRO A 12 -14.20 1.74 5.30
C PRO A 12 -15.07 0.83 4.43
N ARG A 13 -16.37 1.15 4.31
CA ARG A 13 -17.31 0.49 3.40
C ARG A 13 -16.70 0.45 1.99
N SER A 14 -16.10 -0.68 1.64
CA SER A 14 -15.23 -0.86 0.47
C SER A 14 -16.03 -1.39 -0.70
N ASP A 15 -17.08 -0.67 -1.09
CA ASP A 15 -17.82 -0.96 -2.33
C ASP A 15 -17.27 -0.10 -3.49
N ASN A 16 -16.88 1.16 -3.25
CA ASN A 16 -16.39 2.05 -4.32
C ASN A 16 -14.88 1.91 -4.61
N ALA A 17 -14.07 1.44 -3.64
CA ALA A 17 -12.63 1.27 -3.84
C ALA A 17 -12.32 0.09 -4.77
N ALA A 18 -13.13 -0.97 -4.73
CA ALA A 18 -13.04 -2.11 -5.61
C ALA A 18 -13.36 -1.74 -7.07
N ALA A 19 -14.31 -0.83 -7.30
CA ALA A 19 -14.59 -0.29 -8.63
C ALA A 19 -13.46 0.57 -9.21
N LEU A 20 -12.54 1.06 -8.36
CA LEU A 20 -11.41 1.90 -8.75
C LEU A 20 -10.05 1.20 -8.65
N ASP A 21 -10.03 -0.12 -8.36
CA ASP A 21 -8.82 -0.93 -8.14
C ASP A 21 -7.84 -0.29 -7.12
N LEU A 22 -8.39 0.37 -6.10
CA LEU A 22 -7.62 1.03 -5.05
C LEU A 22 -7.45 0.09 -3.86
N LEU A 23 -6.19 -0.21 -3.55
CA LEU A 23 -5.76 -1.01 -2.41
C LEU A 23 -5.28 -0.09 -1.29
N THR A 24 -5.67 -0.39 -0.06
CA THR A 24 -5.14 0.25 1.13
C THR A 24 -3.75 -0.30 1.48
N VAL A 25 -2.99 0.43 2.30
CA VAL A 25 -1.69 -0.03 2.81
C VAL A 25 -1.79 -1.37 3.55
N ASP A 26 -2.88 -1.61 4.28
CA ASP A 26 -3.14 -2.88 4.97
C ASP A 26 -3.37 -4.04 3.98
N GLU A 27 -4.13 -3.82 2.90
CA GLU A 27 -4.35 -4.82 1.85
C GLU A 27 -3.05 -5.14 1.12
N VAL A 28 -2.29 -4.11 0.72
CA VAL A 28 -0.99 -4.28 0.07
C VAL A 28 0.00 -5.04 0.96
N ALA A 29 0.06 -4.72 2.25
CA ALA A 29 0.89 -5.42 3.21
C ALA A 29 0.53 -6.92 3.29
N THR A 30 -0.77 -7.22 3.33
CA THR A 30 -1.28 -8.59 3.33
C THR A 30 -0.93 -9.33 2.04
N MET A 31 -1.12 -8.70 0.88
CA MET A 31 -0.84 -9.30 -0.43
C MET A 31 0.65 -9.61 -0.62
N LEU A 32 1.52 -8.69 -0.21
CA LEU A 32 2.98 -8.84 -0.33
C LEU A 32 3.60 -9.61 0.86
N LYS A 33 2.79 -10.13 1.78
CA LYS A 33 3.23 -10.80 3.03
C LYS A 33 4.30 -9.99 3.77
N THR A 34 4.12 -8.68 3.85
CA THR A 34 5.08 -7.75 4.44
C THR A 34 4.43 -6.87 5.50
N SER A 35 5.23 -6.13 6.25
CA SER A 35 4.71 -5.22 7.26
C SER A 35 4.26 -3.89 6.66
N ARG A 36 3.22 -3.26 7.23
CA ARG A 36 2.82 -1.88 6.88
C ARG A 36 4.00 -0.91 6.88
N LYS A 37 4.93 -1.08 7.83
CA LYS A 37 6.13 -0.25 7.93
C LYS A 37 7.02 -0.39 6.69
N ALA A 38 7.19 -1.60 6.17
CA ALA A 38 7.93 -1.83 4.93
C ALA A 38 7.24 -1.15 3.74
N ILE A 39 5.90 -1.20 3.67
CA ILE A 39 5.14 -0.49 2.63
C ILE A 39 5.35 1.03 2.73
N TYR A 40 5.21 1.61 3.93
CA TYR A 40 5.50 3.04 4.12
C TYR A 40 6.94 3.42 3.74
N HIS A 41 7.93 2.56 4.03
CA HIS A 41 9.32 2.79 3.61
C HIS A 41 9.47 2.75 2.08
N ARG A 42 8.77 1.84 1.39
CA ARG A 42 8.80 1.76 -0.07
C ARG A 42 8.13 2.98 -0.70
N ILE A 43 6.99 3.42 -0.15
CA ILE A 43 6.30 4.65 -0.55
C ILE A 43 7.21 5.86 -0.32
N SER A 44 7.86 5.98 0.85
CA SER A 44 8.75 7.11 1.14
C SER A 44 9.99 7.16 0.24
N ARG A 45 10.40 6.01 -0.29
CA ARG A 45 11.49 5.88 -1.28
C ARG A 45 11.02 6.11 -2.73
N GLY A 46 9.73 6.34 -2.96
CA GLY A 46 9.18 6.46 -4.31
C GLY A 46 9.05 5.14 -5.07
N GLN A 47 9.28 4.00 -4.42
CA GLN A 47 9.22 2.67 -5.06
C GLN A 47 7.80 2.17 -5.29
N ILE A 48 6.81 2.71 -4.56
CA ILE A 48 5.40 2.36 -4.72
C ILE A 48 4.61 3.67 -4.88
N PRO A 49 3.97 3.91 -6.04
CA PRO A 49 3.05 5.01 -6.23
C PRO A 49 1.87 4.89 -5.26
N SER A 50 1.55 5.99 -4.57
CA SER A 50 0.43 6.02 -3.64
C SER A 50 -0.33 7.33 -3.74
N VAL A 51 -1.65 7.24 -3.56
CA VAL A 51 -2.59 8.35 -3.58
C VAL A 51 -3.11 8.55 -2.17
N ARG A 52 -2.94 9.75 -1.62
CA ARG A 52 -3.44 10.11 -0.30
C ARG A 52 -4.82 10.76 -0.45
N LEU A 53 -5.84 10.12 0.14
CA LEU A 53 -7.20 10.64 0.20
C LEU A 53 -7.54 10.92 1.67
N GLY A 54 -7.40 12.18 2.07
CA GLY A 54 -7.58 12.62 3.45
C GLY A 54 -6.57 11.97 4.41
N ARG A 55 -7.08 11.15 5.33
CA ARG A 55 -6.26 10.42 6.33
C ARG A 55 -5.82 9.03 5.86
N SER A 56 -6.30 8.59 4.70
CA SER A 56 -6.04 7.24 4.17
C SER A 56 -5.10 7.29 2.98
N VAL A 57 -4.28 6.25 2.86
CA VAL A 57 -3.36 6.06 1.72
C VAL A 57 -3.87 4.87 0.91
N PHE A 58 -4.05 5.12 -0.39
CA PHE A 58 -4.47 4.14 -1.38
C PHE A 58 -3.37 3.94 -2.41
N ILE A 59 -3.33 2.76 -3.00
CA ILE A 59 -2.34 2.30 -3.96
C ILE A 59 -3.13 1.65 -5.07
N ARG A 60 -2.92 2.06 -6.32
CA ARG A 60 -3.58 1.38 -7.44
C ARG A 60 -2.96 0.01 -7.66
N ARG A 61 -3.80 -0.99 -7.95
CA ARG A 61 -3.32 -2.35 -8.23
C ARG A 61 -2.37 -2.38 -9.43
N SER A 62 -2.65 -1.61 -10.49
CA SER A 62 -1.77 -1.52 -11.67
C SER A 62 -0.39 -0.95 -11.33
N ASP A 63 -0.33 0.08 -10.50
CA ASP A 63 0.94 0.68 -10.05
C ASP A 63 1.74 -0.33 -9.22
N LEU A 64 1.07 -1.04 -8.30
CA LEU A 64 1.71 -2.08 -7.49
C LEU A 64 2.27 -3.22 -8.36
N ALA A 65 1.53 -3.64 -9.38
CA ALA A 65 1.98 -4.66 -10.33
C ALA A 65 3.21 -4.19 -11.10
N ALA A 66 3.23 -2.94 -11.57
CA ALA A 66 4.38 -2.35 -12.26
C ALA A 66 5.65 -2.34 -11.37
N CYS A 67 5.50 -2.05 -10.07
CA CYS A 67 6.61 -2.06 -9.12
C CYS A 67 7.10 -3.47 -8.73
N LEU A 68 6.30 -4.52 -8.95
CA LEU A 68 6.67 -5.89 -8.60
C LEU A 68 7.44 -6.60 -9.72
N VAL A 69 7.38 -6.11 -10.96
CA VAL A 69 8.16 -6.66 -12.07
C VAL A 69 9.65 -6.41 -11.79
N PRO A 70 10.46 -7.45 -11.54
CA PRO A 70 11.89 -7.28 -11.33
C PRO A 70 12.51 -6.75 -12.63
N GLY A 71 12.94 -5.49 -12.62
CA GLY A 71 13.55 -4.80 -13.77
C GLY A 71 12.83 -3.53 -14.26
N ALA A 72 11.65 -3.20 -13.73
CA ALA A 72 10.93 -1.98 -14.14
C ALA A 72 11.42 -0.70 -13.41
N PHE A 73 12.09 -0.85 -12.27
CA PHE A 73 12.68 0.26 -11.52
C PHE A 73 14.20 0.27 -11.75
N ASN A 74 14.59 0.63 -12.97
CA ASN A 74 15.97 0.95 -13.33
C ASN A 74 16.32 2.30 -12.68
N ASP A 75 17.09 2.29 -11.59
CA ASP A 75 17.89 3.45 -11.18
C ASP A 75 19.07 3.59 -12.16
N PRO A 76 19.39 4.81 -12.65
CA PRO A 76 20.45 5.06 -13.64
C PRO A 76 21.87 4.79 -13.12
#